data_AF-A0A011PSC2-F1
#
_entry.id   AF-A0A011PSC2-F1
#
_cell.length_a   1.000
_cell.length_b   1.000
_cell.length_c   1.000
_cell.angle_alpha   90.00
_cell.angle_beta   90.00
_cell.angle_gamma   90.00
#
_symmetry.space_group_name_H-M   'P 1'
#
loop_
_entity.id
_entity.type
_entity.pdbx_description
1 polymer ?
#
loop_
_entity_poly.entity_id
_entity_poly.type
_entity_poly.pdbx_seq_one_letter_code
_entity_poly.pdbx_strand_id
1 'polypeptide(L)'
;MRYPASKPEPSDPDRSPGARHCPARTLAGALLIALVVGGCAPDAFLPDAPYEDFLNRVQTKCLYQRIGNVEITPDFLQTPYFLDVTSRFYNGEIPQSAFVEDLQGAYSAQPDSPGVRCLLAQMPSPPSEALPPAMSGTR
;
A
#
# COMPACT_ATOMS: atom_id res chain seq x y z
N MET A 1 -7.63 3.98 -51.46
CA MET A 1 -7.25 4.16 -50.04
C MET A 1 -6.62 2.87 -49.55
N ARG A 2 -5.31 2.87 -49.25
CA ARG A 2 -4.57 1.73 -48.69
C ARG A 2 -3.80 2.26 -47.47
N TYR A 3 -4.12 1.77 -46.27
CA TYR A 3 -3.28 1.95 -45.10
C TYR A 3 -2.25 0.81 -45.06
N PRO A 4 -0.94 1.08 -44.87
CA PRO A 4 0.06 0.03 -44.74
C PRO A 4 0.05 -0.59 -43.34
N ALA A 5 0.45 -1.86 -43.30
CA ALA A 5 0.58 -2.69 -42.10
C ALA A 5 1.58 -2.11 -41.09
N SER A 6 1.17 -2.05 -39.82
CA SER A 6 2.03 -1.68 -38.69
C SER A 6 3.00 -2.81 -38.37
N LYS A 7 4.29 -2.46 -38.36
CA LYS A 7 5.45 -3.30 -38.05
C LYS A 7 5.51 -3.62 -36.54
N PRO A 8 5.99 -4.80 -36.11
CA PRO A 8 6.18 -5.11 -34.69
C PRO A 8 7.35 -4.31 -34.11
N GLU A 9 7.12 -3.77 -32.91
CA GLU A 9 8.08 -3.02 -32.10
C GLU A 9 9.13 -3.98 -31.47
N PRO A 10 10.43 -3.68 -31.52
CA PRO A 10 11.46 -4.49 -30.86
C PRO A 10 11.43 -4.26 -29.35
N SER A 11 11.41 -5.35 -28.58
CA SER A 11 11.65 -5.35 -27.14
C SER A 11 13.13 -5.03 -26.88
N ASP A 12 13.40 -3.94 -26.17
CA ASP A 12 14.75 -3.56 -25.75
C ASP A 12 15.04 -4.08 -24.33
N PRO A 13 15.97 -5.05 -24.16
CA PRO A 13 16.44 -5.44 -22.85
C PRO A 13 17.65 -4.56 -22.47
N ASP A 14 17.41 -3.36 -21.91
CA ASP A 14 18.46 -2.67 -21.16
C ASP A 14 18.66 -3.37 -19.81
N ARG A 15 19.39 -4.48 -19.90
CA ARG A 15 20.04 -5.13 -18.78
C ARG A 15 21.49 -4.71 -18.84
N SER A 16 21.81 -3.50 -18.35
CA SER A 16 23.20 -3.11 -18.09
C SER A 16 23.80 -3.98 -16.98
N PRO A 17 24.77 -4.87 -17.26
CA PRO A 17 25.57 -5.53 -16.24
C PRO A 17 26.79 -4.64 -16.02
N GLY A 18 26.68 -3.72 -15.05
CA GLY A 18 27.83 -2.95 -14.58
C GLY A 18 28.94 -3.89 -14.13
N ALA A 19 30.04 -3.84 -14.88
CA ALA A 19 31.21 -4.70 -14.83
C ALA A 19 31.71 -4.98 -13.40
N ARG A 20 31.69 -6.26 -13.01
CA ARG A 20 32.51 -6.77 -11.90
C ARG A 20 33.69 -7.56 -12.45
N HIS A 21 34.77 -6.88 -12.83
CA HIS A 21 36.07 -7.53 -12.93
C HIS A 21 37.19 -6.54 -12.60
N CYS A 22 37.73 -6.66 -11.38
CA CYS A 22 39.15 -6.51 -11.11
C CYS A 22 39.54 -7.62 -10.12
N PRO A 23 40.14 -8.72 -10.57
CA PRO A 23 40.65 -9.76 -9.69
C PRO A 23 42.07 -9.40 -9.25
N ALA A 24 42.21 -8.79 -8.07
CA ALA A 24 43.49 -8.70 -7.40
C ALA A 24 43.58 -9.83 -6.37
N ARG A 25 43.96 -11.02 -6.85
CA ARG A 25 44.53 -12.07 -5.99
C ARG A 25 45.88 -11.57 -5.48
N THR A 26 45.97 -11.21 -4.22
CA THR A 26 47.07 -11.56 -3.30
C THR A 26 46.86 -10.84 -1.98
N LEU A 27 46.67 -11.59 -0.89
CA LEU A 27 47.63 -11.68 0.21
C LEU A 27 47.05 -12.55 1.32
N ALA A 28 47.91 -13.46 1.77
CA ALA A 28 47.69 -14.38 2.85
C ALA A 28 47.64 -13.66 4.20
N GLY A 29 46.91 -14.27 5.13
CA GLY A 29 47.21 -14.20 6.56
C GLY A 29 46.68 -12.97 7.32
N ALA A 30 46.69 -13.16 8.64
CA ALA A 30 46.36 -12.21 9.71
C ALA A 30 44.87 -12.05 10.07
N LEU A 31 44.43 -12.98 10.92
CA LEU A 31 43.76 -12.71 12.19
C LEU A 31 43.91 -11.25 12.69
N LEU A 32 42.79 -10.61 13.06
CA LEU A 32 42.56 -9.80 14.29
C LEU A 32 41.65 -8.58 14.06
N ILE A 33 40.45 -8.68 14.63
CA ILE A 33 39.66 -7.68 15.38
C ILE A 33 39.81 -6.21 14.93
N ALA A 34 38.79 -5.72 14.24
CA ALA A 34 38.39 -4.32 14.31
C ALA A 34 36.88 -4.25 14.57
N LEU A 35 36.54 -3.91 15.82
CA LEU A 35 35.24 -3.33 16.18
C LEU A 35 34.98 -2.14 15.26
N VAL A 36 34.19 -2.35 14.21
CA VAL A 36 33.52 -1.26 13.50
C VAL A 36 32.05 -1.37 13.85
N VAL A 37 31.68 -0.57 14.85
CA VAL A 37 30.31 -0.11 15.07
C VAL A 37 29.86 0.51 13.74
N GLY A 38 29.16 -0.28 12.94
CA GLY A 38 28.65 0.09 11.62
C GLY A 38 27.16 -0.20 11.57
N GLY A 39 26.40 0.69 12.21
CA GLY A 39 24.97 0.93 11.97
C GLY A 39 24.08 -0.30 11.87
N CYS A 40 23.52 -0.71 13.01
CA CYS A 40 22.09 -0.99 12.99
C CYS A 40 21.43 0.25 12.35
N ALA A 41 20.89 0.12 11.14
CA ALA A 41 19.72 0.90 10.82
C ALA A 41 18.55 0.08 11.39
N PRO A 42 18.10 0.31 12.65
CA PRO A 42 16.88 -0.31 13.12
C PRO A 42 15.65 0.20 12.35
N ASP A 43 15.84 1.14 11.42
CA ASP A 43 14.77 1.81 10.67
C ASP A 43 14.60 1.31 9.22
N ALA A 44 15.34 0.29 8.78
CA ALA A 44 15.03 -0.42 7.52
C ALA A 44 14.04 -1.58 7.71
N PHE A 45 13.65 -1.85 8.96
CA PHE A 45 12.53 -2.72 9.34
C PHE A 45 11.43 -1.88 9.98
N LEU A 46 11.06 -0.75 9.37
CA LEU A 46 9.68 -0.32 9.53
C LEU A 46 8.86 -1.27 8.65
N PRO A 47 7.93 -2.07 9.21
CA PRO A 47 7.01 -2.80 8.36
C PRO A 47 6.22 -1.75 7.57
N ASP A 48 6.58 -1.55 6.31
CA ASP A 48 5.60 -1.14 5.32
C ASP A 48 4.50 -2.20 5.40
N ALA A 49 3.41 -1.88 6.10
CA ALA A 49 2.09 -1.92 5.51
C ALA A 49 0.95 -1.76 6.54
N PRO A 50 0.76 -0.57 7.14
CA PRO A 50 -0.51 -0.27 7.81
C PRO A 50 -1.70 -0.47 6.83
N TYR A 51 -1.45 -0.25 5.53
CA TYR A 51 -2.43 -0.39 4.45
C TYR A 51 -2.64 -1.84 3.95
N GLU A 52 -1.59 -2.64 3.70
CA GLU A 52 -1.79 -4.05 3.33
C GLU A 52 -2.45 -4.85 4.47
N ASP A 53 -2.16 -4.51 5.74
CA ASP A 53 -2.88 -5.09 6.87
C ASP A 53 -4.37 -4.76 6.83
N PHE A 54 -4.73 -3.55 6.39
CA PHE A 54 -6.12 -3.19 6.13
C PHE A 54 -6.73 -4.04 5.01
N LEU A 55 -6.04 -4.19 3.87
CA LEU A 55 -6.50 -5.04 2.78
C LEU A 55 -6.68 -6.49 3.22
N ASN A 56 -5.77 -7.00 4.06
CA ASN A 56 -5.85 -8.34 4.64
C ASN A 56 -7.05 -8.49 5.58
N ARG A 57 -7.33 -7.49 6.42
CA ARG A 57 -8.55 -7.47 7.25
C ARG A 57 -9.81 -7.43 6.40
N VAL A 58 -9.85 -6.60 5.36
CA VAL A 58 -10.97 -6.56 4.41
C VAL A 58 -11.17 -7.91 3.73
N GLN A 59 -10.10 -8.53 3.23
CA GLN A 59 -10.16 -9.85 2.62
C GLN A 59 -10.69 -10.89 3.61
N THR A 60 -10.25 -10.87 4.86
CA THR A 60 -10.63 -11.87 5.86
C THR A 60 -12.05 -11.67 6.39
N LYS A 61 -12.49 -10.41 6.56
CA LYS A 61 -13.74 -10.06 7.25
C LYS A 61 -14.90 -9.72 6.31
N CYS A 62 -14.58 -9.25 5.10
CA CYS A 62 -15.55 -8.73 4.15
C CYS A 62 -15.65 -9.55 2.87
N LEU A 63 -15.00 -10.72 2.81
CA LEU A 63 -15.02 -11.60 1.64
C LEU A 63 -16.45 -11.87 1.18
N TYR A 64 -16.67 -11.81 -0.13
CA TYR A 64 -17.95 -12.04 -0.81
C TYR A 64 -19.08 -11.06 -0.46
N GLN A 65 -18.80 -9.99 0.31
CA GLN A 65 -19.77 -8.91 0.47
C GLN A 65 -19.83 -8.07 -0.81
N ARG A 66 -21.04 -7.61 -1.16
CA ARG A 66 -21.23 -6.81 -2.38
C ARG A 66 -21.04 -5.32 -2.13
N ILE A 67 -20.33 -4.68 -3.06
CA ILE A 67 -20.23 -3.23 -3.20
C ILE A 67 -20.93 -2.90 -4.53
N GLY A 68 -22.25 -2.76 -4.48
CA GLY A 68 -23.06 -2.53 -5.68
C GLY A 68 -22.97 -3.68 -6.69
N ASN A 69 -22.42 -3.42 -7.87
CA ASN A 69 -22.30 -4.39 -8.95
C ASN A 69 -21.10 -5.34 -8.80
N VAL A 70 -20.10 -5.00 -7.97
CA VAL A 70 -18.94 -5.83 -7.69
C VAL A 70 -19.04 -6.53 -6.33
N GLU A 71 -18.16 -7.50 -6.13
CA GLU A 71 -18.04 -8.29 -4.91
C GLU A 71 -16.61 -8.20 -4.38
N ILE A 72 -16.45 -8.20 -3.06
CA ILE A 72 -15.14 -8.19 -2.41
C ILE A 72 -14.49 -9.56 -2.60
N THR A 73 -13.59 -9.64 -3.58
CA THR A 73 -12.74 -10.81 -3.87
C THR A 73 -11.26 -10.41 -3.79
N PRO A 74 -10.33 -11.38 -3.68
CA PRO A 74 -8.90 -11.09 -3.74
C PRO A 74 -8.50 -10.29 -4.98
N ASP A 75 -9.07 -10.63 -6.14
CA ASP A 75 -8.80 -9.92 -7.38
C ASP A 75 -9.32 -8.48 -7.36
N PHE A 76 -10.52 -8.26 -6.81
CA PHE A 76 -11.10 -6.93 -6.70
C PHE A 76 -10.25 -6.01 -5.81
N LEU A 77 -9.75 -6.52 -4.68
CA LEU A 77 -8.91 -5.77 -3.75
C LEU A 77 -7.57 -5.33 -4.36
N GLN A 78 -7.16 -5.94 -5.46
CA GLN A 78 -5.93 -5.61 -6.20
C GLN A 78 -6.19 -4.69 -7.41
N THR A 79 -7.43 -4.25 -7.62
CA THR A 79 -7.73 -3.33 -8.73
C THR A 79 -7.15 -1.95 -8.46
N PRO A 80 -6.53 -1.30 -9.47
CA PRO A 80 -5.81 -0.04 -9.27
C PRO A 80 -6.72 1.09 -8.78
N TYR A 81 -7.96 1.13 -9.27
CA TYR A 81 -8.93 2.14 -8.85
C TYR A 81 -9.38 1.94 -7.40
N PHE A 82 -9.65 0.69 -6.99
CA PHE A 82 -9.99 0.42 -5.59
C PHE A 82 -8.83 0.85 -4.68
N LEU A 83 -7.61 0.39 -4.98
CA LEU A 83 -6.41 0.71 -4.21
C LEU A 83 -6.16 2.21 -4.08
N ASP A 84 -6.34 2.98 -5.16
CA ASP A 84 -6.20 4.44 -5.13
C ASP A 84 -7.21 5.08 -4.17
N VAL A 85 -8.50 4.80 -4.36
CA VAL A 85 -9.58 5.42 -3.59
C VAL A 85 -9.54 5.02 -2.12
N THR A 86 -9.29 3.74 -1.80
CA THR A 86 -9.14 3.31 -0.41
C THR A 86 -7.87 3.84 0.23
N SER A 87 -6.75 3.96 -0.49
CA SER A 87 -5.51 4.53 0.05
C SER A 87 -5.72 5.99 0.44
N ARG A 88 -6.35 6.78 -0.43
CA ARG A 88 -6.67 8.19 -0.15
C ARG A 88 -7.55 8.34 1.08
N PHE A 89 -8.57 7.49 1.24
CA PHE A 89 -9.42 7.52 2.43
C PHE A 89 -8.66 7.04 3.68
N TYR A 90 -7.89 5.95 3.57
CA TYR A 90 -7.10 5.38 4.65
C TYR A 90 -6.11 6.39 5.24
N ASN A 91 -5.46 7.18 4.38
CA ASN A 91 -4.51 8.22 4.77
C ASN A 91 -5.18 9.56 5.14
N GLY A 92 -6.52 9.63 5.13
CA GLY A 92 -7.27 10.84 5.49
C GLY A 92 -7.24 11.96 4.46
N GLU A 93 -6.82 11.68 3.22
CA GLU A 93 -6.81 12.66 2.12
C GLU A 93 -8.22 13.01 1.62
N ILE A 94 -9.15 12.06 1.74
CA ILE A 94 -10.57 12.27 1.45
C ILE A 94 -11.42 11.90 2.67
N PRO A 95 -12.53 12.62 2.92
CA PRO A 95 -13.46 12.24 3.98
C PRO A 95 -14.25 10.98 3.61
N GLN A 96 -14.86 10.33 4.61
CA GLN A 96 -15.69 9.13 4.41
C GLN A 96 -16.82 9.34 3.39
N SER A 97 -17.45 10.53 3.35
CA SER A 97 -18.52 10.81 2.39
C SER A 97 -18.02 10.76 0.95
N ALA A 98 -16.86 11.36 0.66
CA ALA A 98 -16.24 11.32 -0.66
C ALA A 98 -15.83 9.90 -1.05
N PHE A 99 -15.27 9.12 -0.11
CA PHE A 99 -14.98 7.71 -0.33
C PHE A 99 -16.22 6.91 -0.72
N VAL A 100 -17.34 7.10 -0.01
CA VAL A 100 -18.60 6.40 -0.32
C VAL A 100 -19.21 6.91 -1.63
N GLU A 101 -19.07 8.18 -1.98
CA GLU A 101 -19.44 8.75 -3.29
C GLU A 101 -18.64 8.14 -4.44
N ASP A 102 -17.32 7.97 -4.28
CA ASP A 102 -16.46 7.32 -5.27
C ASP A 102 -16.90 5.86 -5.50
N LEU A 103 -17.21 5.12 -4.43
CA LEU A 103 -17.75 3.75 -4.53
C LEU A 103 -19.13 3.72 -5.20
N GLN A 104 -20.00 4.70 -4.92
CA GLN A 104 -21.30 4.83 -5.57
C GLN A 104 -21.13 5.08 -7.07
N GLY A 105 -20.24 5.99 -7.45
CA GLY A 105 -19.99 6.36 -8.85
C GLY A 105 -19.38 5.23 -9.66
N ALA A 106 -18.35 4.56 -9.14
CA ALA A 106 -17.62 3.52 -9.87
C ALA A 106 -18.34 2.17 -9.89
N TYR A 107 -18.98 1.80 -8.78
CA TYR A 107 -19.50 0.45 -8.57
C TYR A 107 -21.02 0.39 -8.36
N SER A 108 -21.73 1.51 -8.50
CA SER A 108 -23.16 1.59 -8.15
C SER A 108 -23.43 1.08 -6.73
N ALA A 109 -22.47 1.33 -5.81
CA ALA A 109 -22.60 0.94 -4.42
C ALA A 109 -23.81 1.60 -3.78
N GLN A 110 -24.45 0.94 -2.81
CA GLN A 110 -25.35 1.62 -1.90
C GLN A 110 -24.56 1.98 -0.63
N PRO A 111 -24.71 3.20 -0.09
CA PRO A 111 -23.94 3.65 1.07
C PRO A 111 -24.13 2.73 2.28
N ASP A 112 -25.33 2.17 2.46
CA ASP A 112 -25.68 1.27 3.56
C ASP A 112 -25.55 -0.22 3.20
N SER A 113 -24.99 -0.54 2.04
CA SER A 113 -24.78 -1.94 1.63
C SER A 113 -23.86 -2.68 2.60
N PRO A 114 -24.04 -4.00 2.78
CA PRO A 114 -23.23 -4.76 3.72
C PRO A 114 -21.74 -4.73 3.37
N GLY A 115 -21.37 -4.65 2.08
CA GLY A 115 -19.97 -4.50 1.66
C GLY A 115 -19.37 -3.15 2.04
N VAL A 116 -20.08 -2.04 1.79
CA VAL A 116 -19.61 -0.70 2.17
C VAL A 116 -19.48 -0.59 3.69
N ARG A 117 -20.48 -1.06 4.44
CA ARG A 117 -20.41 -1.09 5.91
C ARG A 117 -19.24 -1.91 6.43
N CYS A 118 -18.95 -3.06 5.81
CA CYS A 118 -17.83 -3.89 6.20
C CYS A 118 -16.49 -3.18 5.94
N LEU A 119 -16.31 -2.57 4.76
CA LEU A 119 -15.11 -1.78 4.44
C LEU A 119 -14.85 -0.68 5.47
N LEU A 120 -15.88 0.13 5.74
CA LEU A 120 -15.79 1.22 6.71
C LEU A 120 -15.41 0.73 8.10
N ALA A 121 -15.90 -0.44 8.52
CA ALA A 121 -15.56 -1.04 9.80
C ALA A 121 -14.12 -1.56 9.90
N GLN A 122 -13.41 -1.75 8.78
CA GLN A 122 -12.00 -2.17 8.79
C GLN A 122 -11.01 -0.99 8.78
N MET A 123 -11.51 0.22 8.54
CA MET A 123 -10.70 1.44 8.53
C MET A 123 -10.10 1.70 9.91
N PRO A 124 -8.87 2.23 9.99
CA PRO A 124 -8.32 2.67 11.25
C PRO A 124 -9.23 3.77 11.82
N SER A 125 -9.68 3.60 13.06
CA SER A 125 -10.26 4.73 13.79
C SER A 125 -9.17 5.79 13.92
N PRO A 126 -9.47 7.09 13.72
CA PRO A 126 -8.50 8.13 14.06
C PRO A 126 -8.04 7.87 15.50
N PRO A 127 -6.73 7.98 15.80
CA PRO A 127 -6.28 7.87 17.18
C PRO A 127 -7.15 8.85 17.96
N SER A 128 -7.92 8.33 18.93
CA SER A 128 -8.66 9.20 19.84
C SER A 128 -7.63 10.17 20.35
N GLU A 129 -7.77 11.43 19.94
CA GLU A 129 -6.96 12.53 20.40
C GLU A 129 -6.85 12.33 21.90
N ALA A 130 -5.68 11.91 22.37
CA ALA A 130 -5.43 11.78 23.78
C ALA A 130 -5.61 13.20 24.28
N LEU A 131 -6.83 13.51 24.74
CA LEU A 131 -7.21 14.85 25.17
C LEU A 131 -6.06 15.30 26.06
N PRO A 132 -5.34 16.39 25.70
CA PRO A 132 -4.29 16.87 26.57
C PRO A 132 -4.94 16.99 27.94
N PRO A 133 -4.31 16.47 29.01
CA PRO A 133 -4.92 16.47 30.33
C PRO A 133 -5.41 17.88 30.58
N ALA A 134 -6.74 18.02 30.78
CA ALA A 134 -7.34 19.31 31.04
C ALA A 134 -6.55 19.90 32.21
N MET A 135 -5.72 20.90 31.91
CA MET A 135 -4.98 21.63 32.94
C MET A 135 -6.07 22.31 33.75
N SER A 136 -6.44 21.66 34.85
CA SER A 136 -7.42 22.13 35.81
C SER A 136 -6.80 23.34 36.49
N GLY A 137 -6.91 24.49 35.84
CA GLY A 137 -6.54 25.78 36.39
C GLY A 137 -7.49 26.12 37.53
N THR A 138 -7.15 25.71 38.74
CA THR A 138 -7.76 26.26 39.96
C THR A 138 -6.87 27.38 40.48
N ARG A 139 -7.47 28.57 40.39
CA ARG A 139 -7.13 29.85 40.98
C ARG A 139 -6.80 29.79 42.46
#